data_AF-A0A016WIN6-F1
#
_entry.id   AF-A0A016WIN6-F1
#
_cell.length_a   1.000
_cell.length_b   1.000
_cell.length_c   1.000
_cell.angle_alpha   90.00
_cell.angle_beta   90.00
_cell.angle_gamma   90.00
#
_symmetry.space_group_name_H-M   'P 1'
#
loop_
_entity.id
_entity.type
_entity.pdbx_description
1 polymer ?
#
loop_
_entity_poly.entity_id
_entity_poly.type
_entity_poly.pdbx_seq_one_letter_code
_entity_poly.pdbx_strand_id
1 'polypeptide(L)'
;MSERAEIVRLSGGRNFKEIAAEFNRQHQDRRPISARCVSRLLSKVKETGSILDRPRSGRPRRSTTEDNAALIIERFRRCPTMSIRRMAKETGISRGSIHRILIEHNARYGVSSGTP
;
A
#
# COMPACT_ATOMS: atom_id res chain seq x y z
N MET A 1 15.60 -18.58 -6.40
CA MET A 1 14.98 -17.56 -7.28
C MET A 1 13.49 -17.43 -6.95
N SER A 2 12.87 -16.28 -7.17
CA SER A 2 11.40 -16.15 -7.03
C SER A 2 10.71 -16.84 -8.20
N GLU A 3 9.65 -17.62 -7.95
CA GLU A 3 8.88 -18.35 -8.98
C GLU A 3 8.44 -17.45 -10.15
N ARG A 4 8.11 -16.19 -9.84
CA ARG A 4 7.72 -15.19 -10.85
C ARG A 4 8.87 -14.80 -11.77
N ALA A 5 10.08 -14.70 -11.22
CA ALA A 5 11.28 -14.42 -12.02
C ALA A 5 11.56 -15.56 -13.00
N GLU A 6 11.29 -16.80 -12.59
CA GLU A 6 11.44 -17.96 -13.46
C GLU A 6 10.39 -17.98 -14.58
N ILE A 7 9.12 -17.66 -14.28
CA ILE A 7 8.09 -17.54 -15.32
C ILE A 7 8.49 -16.48 -16.36
N VAL A 8 9.09 -15.36 -15.93
CA VAL A 8 9.60 -14.32 -16.84
C VAL A 8 10.81 -14.83 -17.63
N ARG A 9 11.73 -15.58 -17.02
CA ARG A 9 12.86 -16.22 -17.71
C ARG A 9 12.39 -17.15 -18.84
N LEU A 10 11.29 -17.87 -18.62
CA LEU A 10 10.71 -18.80 -19.62
C LEU A 10 9.96 -18.10 -20.76
N SER A 11 9.69 -16.79 -20.68
CA SER A 11 8.78 -16.10 -21.59
C SER A 11 9.34 -15.72 -22.96
N GLY A 12 10.55 -16.16 -23.32
CA GLY A 12 11.26 -15.77 -24.56
C GLY A 12 10.55 -16.17 -25.86
N GLY A 13 9.46 -15.50 -26.21
CA GLY A 13 8.66 -15.72 -27.42
C GLY A 13 7.64 -16.86 -27.37
N ARG A 14 7.58 -17.60 -26.25
CA ARG A 14 6.70 -18.77 -26.07
C ARG A 14 5.26 -18.38 -25.76
N ASN A 15 4.31 -19.25 -26.09
CA ASN A 15 2.91 -19.07 -25.71
C ASN A 15 2.73 -19.30 -24.19
N PHE A 16 1.80 -18.59 -23.55
CA PHE A 16 1.46 -18.73 -22.12
C PHE A 16 1.14 -20.18 -21.70
N LYS A 17 0.55 -20.99 -22.60
CA LYS A 17 0.29 -22.41 -22.32
C LYS A 17 1.58 -23.23 -22.20
N GLU A 18 2.54 -22.99 -23.10
CA GLU A 18 3.82 -23.68 -23.11
C GLU A 18 4.64 -23.31 -21.87
N ILE A 19 4.67 -22.02 -21.53
CA ILE A 19 5.35 -21.51 -20.33
C ILE A 19 4.76 -22.17 -19.07
N ALA A 20 3.43 -22.24 -18.96
CA ALA A 20 2.78 -22.88 -17.82
C ALA A 20 3.09 -24.39 -17.76
N ALA A 21 3.05 -25.09 -18.90
CA ALA A 21 3.35 -26.52 -18.98
C ALA A 21 4.81 -26.82 -18.61
N GLU A 22 5.75 -26.01 -19.10
CA GLU A 22 7.17 -26.15 -18.76
C GLU A 22 7.45 -25.85 -17.29
N PHE A 23 6.87 -24.77 -16.76
CA PHE A 23 6.97 -24.47 -15.33
C PHE A 23 6.41 -25.61 -14.48
N ASN A 24 5.23 -26.13 -14.81
CA ASN A 24 4.60 -27.23 -14.06
C ASN A 24 5.40 -28.55 -14.18
N ARG A 25 6.05 -28.81 -15.31
CA ARG A 25 6.95 -29.96 -15.46
C ARG A 25 8.17 -29.87 -14.55
N GLN A 26 8.71 -28.66 -14.38
CA GLN A 26 9.85 -28.37 -13.52
C GLN A 26 9.48 -28.30 -12.03
N HIS A 27 8.20 -28.06 -11.71
CA HIS A 27 7.70 -27.86 -10.34
C HIS A 27 6.54 -28.80 -10.02
N GLN A 28 6.83 -30.09 -9.87
CA GLN A 28 5.83 -31.14 -9.60
C GLN A 28 5.39 -31.18 -8.12
N ASP A 29 6.18 -30.59 -7.24
CA ASP A 29 5.99 -30.52 -5.78
C ASP A 29 4.93 -29.49 -5.35
N ARG A 30 4.42 -28.67 -6.28
CA ARG A 30 3.45 -27.62 -6.00
C ARG A 30 2.21 -27.71 -6.88
N ARG A 31 1.20 -26.92 -6.51
CA ARG A 31 0.00 -26.77 -7.31
C ARG A 31 0.34 -26.20 -8.70
N PRO A 32 -0.14 -26.85 -9.79
CA PRO A 32 0.06 -26.37 -11.15
C PRO A 32 -0.45 -24.95 -11.36
N ILE A 33 0.31 -24.14 -12.09
CA ILE A 33 -0.12 -22.82 -12.54
C ILE A 33 -0.89 -22.91 -13.85
N SER A 34 -1.82 -21.98 -14.05
CA SER A 34 -2.58 -21.86 -15.29
C SER A 34 -1.95 -20.85 -16.26
N ALA A 35 -2.22 -20.99 -17.56
CA ALA A 35 -1.81 -20.00 -18.57
C ALA A 35 -2.35 -18.59 -18.26
N ARG A 36 -3.52 -18.48 -17.60
CA ARG A 36 -4.08 -17.19 -17.15
C ARG A 36 -3.21 -16.53 -16.07
N CYS A 37 -2.61 -17.32 -15.17
CA CYS A 37 -1.66 -16.83 -14.18
C CYS A 37 -0.44 -16.22 -14.86
N VAL A 38 0.15 -16.96 -15.82
CA VAL A 38 1.29 -16.50 -16.62
C VAL A 38 0.97 -15.21 -17.37
N SER A 39 -0.17 -15.17 -18.06
CA SER A 39 -0.63 -13.97 -18.78
C SER A 39 -0.74 -12.75 -17.86
N ARG A 40 -1.41 -12.88 -16.71
CA ARG A 40 -1.54 -11.77 -15.75
C ARG A 40 -0.20 -11.28 -15.22
N LEU A 41 0.72 -12.20 -14.93
CA LEU A 41 2.06 -11.86 -14.46
C LEU A 41 2.85 -11.09 -15.54
N LEU A 42 2.89 -11.61 -16.76
CA LEU A 42 3.64 -11.00 -17.86
C LEU A 42 3.04 -9.64 -18.27
N SER A 43 1.71 -9.50 -18.31
CA SER A 43 1.07 -8.20 -18.54
C SER A 43 1.44 -7.19 -17.46
N LYS A 44 1.41 -7.59 -16.19
CA LYS A 44 1.83 -6.72 -15.08
C LYS A 44 3.29 -6.31 -15.19
N VAL A 45 4.19 -7.25 -15.51
CA VAL A 45 5.62 -6.95 -15.70
C VAL A 45 5.82 -6.00 -16.87
N LYS A 46 5.08 -6.18 -17.98
CA LYS A 46 5.10 -5.26 -19.12
C LYS A 46 4.59 -3.86 -18.76
N GLU A 47 3.56 -3.76 -17.92
CA GLU A 47 2.99 -2.48 -17.46
C GLU A 47 3.88 -1.76 -16.45
N THR A 48 4.44 -2.46 -15.47
CA THR A 48 5.10 -1.84 -14.31
C THR A 48 6.60 -2.08 -14.23
N GLY A 49 7.18 -2.87 -15.13
CA GLY A 49 8.59 -3.28 -15.10
C GLY A 49 8.96 -4.14 -13.88
N SER A 50 7.98 -4.64 -13.12
CA SER A 50 8.21 -5.25 -11.81
C SER A 50 7.45 -6.55 -11.60
N ILE A 51 8.16 -7.55 -11.08
CA ILE A 51 7.63 -8.85 -10.66
C ILE A 51 7.07 -8.82 -9.22
N LEU A 52 7.38 -7.77 -8.46
CA LEU A 52 6.96 -7.61 -7.07
C LEU A 52 5.46 -7.37 -6.97
N ASP A 53 4.85 -7.83 -5.88
CA ASP A 53 3.43 -7.54 -5.64
C ASP A 53 3.17 -6.05 -5.56
N ARG A 54 2.06 -5.63 -6.20
CA ARG A 54 1.58 -4.26 -6.01
C ARG A 54 1.20 -4.12 -4.53
N PRO A 55 1.52 -3.00 -3.87
CA PRO A 55 1.03 -2.74 -2.53
C PRO A 55 -0.50 -2.88 -2.56
N ARG A 56 -1.06 -3.61 -1.59
CA ARG A 56 -2.51 -3.81 -1.52
C ARG A 56 -3.16 -2.44 -1.29
N SER A 57 -4.12 -2.08 -2.13
CA SER A 57 -4.83 -0.78 -2.04
C SER A 57 -5.58 -0.61 -0.71
N GLY A 58 -5.98 -1.72 -0.07
CA GLY A 58 -6.74 -1.70 1.18
C GLY A 58 -8.09 -0.98 1.04
N ARG A 59 -8.79 -0.82 2.17
CA ARG A 59 -10.01 -0.01 2.20
C ARG A 59 -9.61 1.48 2.19
N PRO A 60 -10.14 2.29 1.26
CA PRO A 60 -9.82 3.72 1.22
C PRO A 60 -10.25 4.40 2.52
N ARG A 61 -9.37 5.25 3.05
CA ARG A 61 -9.62 6.00 4.29
C ARG A 61 -10.42 7.26 3.96
N ARG A 62 -11.58 7.44 4.58
CA ARG A 62 -12.48 8.58 4.33
C ARG A 62 -12.26 9.77 5.27
N SER A 63 -11.71 9.53 6.46
CA SER A 63 -11.59 10.58 7.50
C SER A 63 -10.22 11.25 7.57
N THR A 64 -9.19 10.64 6.98
CA THR A 64 -7.81 11.17 6.92
C THR A 64 -7.59 11.84 5.56
N THR A 65 -8.58 12.61 5.09
CA THR A 65 -8.44 13.44 3.90
C THR A 65 -7.48 14.60 4.18
N GLU A 66 -6.92 15.20 3.14
CA GLU A 66 -6.01 16.35 3.27
C GLU A 66 -6.69 17.53 3.96
N ASP A 67 -7.97 17.81 3.63
CA ASP A 67 -8.75 18.87 4.27
C ASP A 67 -8.91 18.67 5.78
N ASN A 68 -9.28 17.45 6.18
CA ASN A 68 -9.41 17.10 7.60
C ASN A 68 -8.06 17.15 8.30
N ALA A 69 -6.99 16.74 7.64
CA ALA A 69 -5.64 16.83 8.18
C ALA A 69 -5.26 18.30 8.42
N ALA A 70 -5.42 19.15 7.40
CA ALA A 70 -5.11 20.58 7.48
C ALA A 70 -5.87 21.27 8.62
N LEU A 71 -7.18 21.03 8.74
CA LEU A 71 -8.01 21.57 9.82
C LEU A 71 -7.49 21.16 11.21
N ILE A 72 -7.15 19.88 11.40
CA ILE A 72 -6.66 19.35 12.68
C ILE A 72 -5.28 19.90 13.02
N ILE A 73 -4.37 19.97 12.04
CA ILE A 73 -3.01 20.49 12.22
C ILE A 73 -3.06 21.98 12.58
N GLU A 74 -3.87 22.77 11.88
CA GLU A 74 -4.03 24.20 12.16
C GLU A 74 -4.59 24.41 13.58
N ARG A 75 -5.63 23.66 13.96
CA ARG A 75 -6.20 23.70 15.31
C ARG A 75 -5.17 23.35 16.39
N PHE A 76 -4.38 22.30 16.16
CA PHE A 76 -3.34 21.88 17.08
C PHE A 76 -2.23 22.95 17.20
N ARG A 77 -1.83 23.58 16.09
CA ARG A 77 -0.86 24.69 16.11
C ARG A 77 -1.36 25.90 16.89
N ARG A 78 -2.64 26.25 16.76
CA ARG A 78 -3.26 27.36 17.49
C ARG A 78 -3.38 27.07 18.99
N CYS A 79 -3.71 25.83 19.36
CA CYS A 79 -3.90 25.42 20.75
C CYS A 79 -3.27 24.04 21.04
N PRO A 80 -1.95 23.96 21.30
CA PRO A 80 -1.23 22.68 21.48
C PRO A 80 -1.69 21.88 22.70
N THR A 81 -2.21 22.55 23.73
CA THR A 81 -2.68 21.93 24.98
C THR A 81 -4.13 21.40 24.88
N MET A 82 -4.78 21.58 23.72
CA MET A 82 -6.17 21.19 23.53
C MET A 82 -6.32 19.68 23.49
N SER A 83 -7.22 19.14 24.32
CA SER A 83 -7.47 17.70 24.33
C SER A 83 -8.08 17.19 23.02
N ILE A 84 -7.67 15.99 22.60
CA ILE A 84 -8.23 15.29 21.43
C ILE A 84 -9.75 15.10 21.57
N ARG A 85 -10.25 14.91 22.80
CA ARG A 85 -11.69 14.79 23.07
C ARG A 85 -12.44 16.06 22.68
N ARG A 86 -11.92 17.22 23.07
CA ARG A 86 -12.50 18.52 22.72
C ARG A 86 -12.43 18.75 21.21
N MET A 87 -11.30 18.41 20.58
CA MET A 87 -11.10 18.56 19.14
C MET A 87 -12.07 17.71 18.32
N ALA A 88 -12.34 16.48 18.76
CA ALA A 88 -13.33 15.61 18.14
C ALA A 88 -14.75 16.21 18.21
N LYS A 89 -15.11 16.80 19.35
CA LYS A 89 -16.41 17.45 19.52
C LYS A 89 -16.57 18.67 18.61
N GLU A 90 -15.51 19.46 18.46
CA GLU A 90 -15.56 20.71 17.67
C GLU A 90 -15.47 20.47 16.16
N THR A 91 -14.76 19.42 15.72
CA THR A 91 -14.55 19.14 14.28
C THR A 91 -15.49 18.06 13.72
N GLY A 92 -16.19 17.32 14.58
CA GLY A 92 -16.99 16.16 14.17
C GLY A 92 -16.16 14.95 13.73
N ILE A 93 -14.82 15.04 13.76
CA ILE A 93 -13.91 13.96 13.38
C ILE A 93 -13.71 13.03 14.58
N SER A 94 -13.74 11.71 14.34
CA SER A 94 -13.53 10.75 15.42
C SER A 94 -12.15 10.88 16.06
N ARG A 95 -12.07 10.67 17.38
CA ARG A 95 -10.82 10.73 18.15
C ARG A 95 -9.70 9.88 17.52
N GLY A 96 -10.03 8.69 17.03
CA GLY A 96 -9.06 7.79 16.39
C GLY A 96 -8.51 8.32 15.07
N SER A 97 -9.33 9.02 14.28
CA SER A 97 -8.88 9.69 13.07
C SER A 97 -7.98 10.89 13.38
N ILE A 98 -8.35 11.71 14.38
CA ILE A 98 -7.52 12.84 14.83
C ILE A 98 -6.15 12.36 15.32
N HIS A 99 -6.13 11.36 16.20
CA HIS A 99 -4.88 10.79 16.72
C HIS A 99 -3.99 10.26 15.60
N ARG A 100 -4.58 9.58 14.60
CA ARG A 100 -3.84 9.07 13.44
C ARG A 100 -3.29 10.19 12.57
N ILE A 101 -4.09 11.24 12.30
CA ILE A 101 -3.65 12.43 11.55
C ILE A 101 -2.44 13.07 12.25
N LEU A 102 -2.51 13.24 13.58
CA LEU A 102 -1.42 13.84 14.36
C LEU A 102 -0.16 12.97 14.31
N ILE A 103 -0.26 11.65 14.46
CA ILE A 103 0.90 10.75 14.35
C ILE A 103 1.49 10.77 12.94
N GLU A 104 0.65 10.65 11.91
CA GLU A 104 1.11 10.61 10.52
C GLU A 104 1.78 11.93 10.14
N HIS A 105 1.25 13.07 10.57
CA HIS A 105 1.85 14.37 10.32
C HIS A 105 3.10 14.61 11.18
N ASN A 106 3.12 14.20 12.46
CA ASN A 106 4.31 14.31 13.30
C ASN A 106 5.47 13.44 12.78
N ALA A 107 5.17 12.23 12.31
CA ALA A 107 6.16 11.36 11.66
C ALA A 107 6.68 11.93 10.34
N ARG A 108 5.86 12.75 9.65
CA ARG A 108 6.19 13.35 8.35
C ARG A 108 6.92 14.69 8.46
N TYR A 109 6.78 15.40 9.58
CA TYR A 109 7.35 16.74 9.79
C TYR A 109 8.22 16.90 11.03
N GLY A 110 8.46 15.84 11.82
CA GLY A 110 9.42 15.80 12.92
C GLY A 110 9.44 17.09 13.75
N VAL A 111 8.33 17.44 14.40
CA VAL A 111 8.32 18.63 15.24
C VAL A 111 9.11 18.30 16.51
N SER A 112 10.32 18.85 16.55
CA SER A 112 11.15 18.98 17.75
C SER A 112 10.28 19.44 18.91
N SER A 113 10.04 18.53 19.86
CA SER A 113 9.49 18.86 21.17
C SER A 113 10.53 19.68 21.92
N GLY A 114 10.60 20.98 21.62
CA GLY A 114 11.19 21.99 22.48
C GLY A 114 10.33 22.06 23.73
N THR A 115 10.86 21.47 24.80
CA THR A 115 10.29 21.52 26.15
C THR A 115 11.07 22.59 26.90
N PRO A 116 10.46 23.61 27.52
CA PRO A 116 11.15 24.42 28.51
C PRO A 116 11.40 23.61 29.79
#